data_AF-A0A386HIE8-F1
#
_entry.id   AF-A0A386HIE8-F1
#
_cell.length_a   1.000
_cell.length_b   1.000
_cell.length_c   1.000
_cell.angle_alpha   90.00
_cell.angle_beta   90.00
_cell.angle_gamma   90.00
#
_symmetry.space_group_name_H-M   'P 1'
#
loop_
_entity.id
_entity.type
_entity.pdbx_description
1 polymer ?
#
loop_
_entity_poly.entity_id
_entity_poly.type
_entity_poly.pdbx_seq_one_letter_code
_entity_poly.pdbx_strand_id
1 'polypeptide(L)'
;MTINHFNPTPEQRRVVLAEYAEPYDRLVREKERQRITSISRSTAWLLENEGRFPARKPLGRNSCAWLLSDLLCWVRNPPAVNNVNTPCGRKLA
;
A
#
# COMPACT_ATOMS: atom_id res chain seq x y z
N MET A 1 -18.56 1.66 -13.69
CA MET A 1 -17.84 1.39 -12.43
C MET A 1 -16.48 2.05 -12.52
N THR A 2 -16.32 3.24 -11.93
CA THR A 2 -15.07 3.99 -11.96
C THR A 2 -14.14 3.46 -10.88
N ILE A 3 -13.17 2.64 -11.27
CA ILE A 3 -12.07 2.26 -10.38
C ILE A 3 -11.26 3.54 -10.13
N ASN A 4 -11.30 4.05 -8.90
CA ASN A 4 -10.49 5.20 -8.48
C ASN A 4 -9.03 4.76 -8.47
N HIS A 5 -8.32 5.05 -9.55
CA HIS A 5 -6.90 4.76 -9.62
C HIS A 5 -6.16 5.75 -8.72
N PHE A 6 -5.54 5.26 -7.66
CA PHE A 6 -4.65 6.03 -6.79
C PHE A 6 -3.36 6.35 -7.57
N ASN A 7 -3.43 7.31 -8.49
CA ASN A 7 -2.29 7.79 -9.28
C ASN A 7 -1.96 9.23 -8.88
N PRO A 8 -1.13 9.43 -7.84
CA PRO A 8 -0.69 10.77 -7.46
C PRO A 8 0.07 11.45 -8.62
N THR A 9 -0.13 12.76 -8.77
CA THR A 9 0.58 13.60 -9.74
C THR A 9 2.09 13.58 -9.46
N PRO A 10 2.99 13.73 -10.45
CA PRO A 10 4.44 13.74 -10.22
C PRO A 10 4.90 14.74 -9.16
N GLU A 11 4.25 15.91 -9.04
CA GLU A 11 4.55 16.88 -8.00
C GLU A 11 4.20 16.37 -6.60
N GLN A 12 3.05 15.71 -6.44
CA GLN A 12 2.65 15.10 -5.18
C GLN A 12 3.64 14.00 -4.77
N ARG A 13 4.14 13.22 -5.73
CA ARG A 13 5.17 12.21 -5.46
C ARG A 13 6.46 12.85 -4.95
N ARG A 14 6.92 13.95 -5.56
CA ARG A 14 8.12 14.67 -5.11
C ARG A 14 7.97 15.23 -3.70
N VAL A 15 6.82 15.83 -3.39
CA VAL A 15 6.54 16.38 -2.05
C VAL A 15 6.56 15.28 -1.00
N VAL A 16 5.87 14.15 -1.27
CA VAL A 16 5.86 13.01 -0.36
C VAL A 16 7.27 12.45 -0.18
N LEU A 17 8.03 12.22 -1.25
CA LEU A 17 9.40 11.70 -1.13
C LEU A 17 10.33 12.65 -0.36
N ALA A 18 10.23 13.96 -0.60
CA ALA A 18 11.01 14.98 0.11
C ALA A 18 10.71 15.01 1.61
N GLU A 19 9.45 14.80 2.01
CA GLU A 19 9.04 14.75 3.42
C GLU A 19 9.65 13.55 4.17
N TYR A 20 9.77 12.40 3.49
CA TYR A 20 10.38 11.21 4.06
C TYR A 20 11.91 11.14 3.81
N ALA A 21 12.51 12.21 3.28
CA ALA A 21 13.94 12.32 2.96
C ALA A 21 14.46 11.23 1.99
N GLU A 22 13.60 10.73 1.10
CA GLU A 22 13.96 9.70 0.13
C GLU A 22 14.31 10.36 -1.22
N PRO A 23 15.53 10.15 -1.77
CA PRO A 23 15.98 10.86 -2.96
C PRO A 23 15.37 10.37 -4.27
N TYR A 24 14.81 9.16 -4.31
CA TYR A 24 14.21 8.56 -5.51
C TYR A 24 13.05 7.63 -5.19
N ASP A 25 12.15 7.46 -6.17
CA ASP A 25 11.04 6.52 -6.05
C ASP A 25 11.55 5.09 -6.26
N ARG A 26 11.63 4.32 -5.18
CA ARG A 26 12.09 2.93 -5.21
C ARG A 26 10.92 1.95 -5.29
N LEU A 27 11.16 0.81 -5.92
CA LEU A 27 10.22 -0.30 -5.94
C LEU A 27 10.28 -1.08 -4.63
N VAL A 28 9.18 -1.04 -3.89
CA VAL A 28 8.98 -1.68 -2.60
C VAL A 28 8.41 -3.08 -2.82
N ARG A 29 9.04 -4.08 -2.18
CA ARG A 29 8.54 -5.46 -2.17
C ARG A 29 7.55 -5.69 -1.04
N GLU A 30 6.87 -6.82 -1.08
CA GLU A 30 5.86 -7.24 -0.11
C GLU A 30 6.27 -7.09 1.37
N LYS A 31 7.49 -7.52 1.73
CA LYS A 31 8.00 -7.42 3.10
C LYS A 31 8.07 -5.98 3.58
N GLU A 32 8.45 -5.06 2.72
CA GLU A 32 8.64 -3.66 3.06
C GLU A 32 7.33 -2.88 2.97
N ARG A 33 6.47 -3.23 2.01
CA ARG A 33 5.07 -2.81 1.96
C ARG A 33 4.38 -3.12 3.28
N GLN A 34 4.57 -4.32 3.83
CA GLN A 34 4.03 -4.70 5.15
C GLN A 34 4.60 -3.86 6.30
N ARG A 35 5.88 -3.50 6.26
CA ARG A 35 6.48 -2.63 7.30
C ARG A 35 5.94 -1.19 7.23
N ILE A 36 5.73 -0.65 6.02
CA ILE A 36 5.26 0.72 5.82
C ILE A 36 3.77 0.85 6.17
N THR A 37 2.95 -0.08 5.66
CA THR A 37 1.48 0.00 5.78
C THR A 37 0.93 -0.70 7.01
N SER A 38 1.71 -1.59 7.65
CA SER A 38 1.29 -2.47 8.75
C SER A 38 0.08 -3.37 8.46
N ILE A 39 -0.42 -3.40 7.22
CA ILE A 39 -1.56 -4.24 6.83
C ILE A 39 -1.10 -5.63 6.37
N SER A 40 -1.97 -6.61 6.62
CA SER A 40 -1.77 -7.98 6.15
C SER A 40 -1.92 -8.07 4.62
N ARG A 41 -1.39 -9.14 4.02
CA ARG A 41 -1.52 -9.40 2.58
C ARG A 41 -2.98 -9.51 2.13
N SER A 42 -3.82 -10.21 2.91
CA SER A 42 -5.23 -10.38 2.59
C SER A 42 -5.99 -9.07 2.64
N THR A 43 -5.70 -8.22 3.63
CA THR A 43 -6.27 -6.86 3.71
C THR A 43 -5.85 -6.01 2.53
N ALA A 44 -4.57 -6.04 2.15
CA ALA A 44 -4.09 -5.32 0.96
C ALA A 44 -4.80 -5.79 -0.31
N TRP A 45 -5.01 -7.10 -0.48
CA TRP A 45 -5.75 -7.66 -1.62
C TRP A 45 -7.23 -7.22 -1.65
N LEU A 46 -7.89 -7.20 -0.49
CA LEU A 46 -9.28 -6.72 -0.38
C LEU A 46 -9.36 -5.24 -0.78
N LEU A 47 -8.47 -4.40 -0.25
CA LEU A 47 -8.43 -2.97 -0.56
C LEU A 47 -8.04 -2.71 -2.02
N GLU A 48 -7.18 -3.55 -2.61
CA GLU A 48 -6.87 -3.51 -4.04
C GLU A 48 -8.12 -3.82 -4.88
N ASN A 49 -8.91 -4.82 -4.49
CA ASN A 49 -10.18 -5.14 -5.14
C ASN A 49 -11.25 -4.04 -4.95
N GLU A 50 -11.23 -3.33 -3.82
CA GLU A 50 -12.06 -2.15 -3.57
C GLU A 50 -11.57 -0.89 -4.28
N GLY A 51 -10.39 -0.91 -4.92
CA GLY A 51 -9.77 0.26 -5.54
C GLY A 51 -9.30 1.32 -4.54
N ARG A 52 -9.08 0.93 -3.28
CA ARG A 52 -8.64 1.79 -2.17
C ARG A 52 -7.16 1.63 -1.85
N PHE A 53 -6.44 0.76 -2.55
CA PHE A 53 -5.01 0.50 -2.37
C PHE A 53 -4.25 0.75 -3.69
N PRO A 54 -2.97 1.19 -3.64
CA PRO A 54 -2.17 1.35 -4.85
C PRO A 54 -2.02 0.04 -5.62
N ALA A 55 -2.10 0.15 -6.95
CA ALA A 55 -2.05 -0.99 -7.86
C ALA A 55 -0.69 -1.71 -7.79
N ARG A 56 -0.73 -3.05 -7.77
CA ARG A 56 0.49 -3.86 -7.83
C ARG A 56 1.15 -3.76 -9.20
N LYS A 57 2.46 -3.54 -9.24
CA LYS A 57 3.27 -3.62 -10.45
C LYS A 57 3.92 -5.00 -10.55
N PRO A 58 3.57 -5.83 -11.56
CA PRO A 58 4.26 -7.10 -11.77
C PRO A 58 5.69 -6.82 -12.22
N LEU A 59 6.66 -7.36 -11.49
CA LEU A 59 8.07 -7.35 -11.88
C LEU A 59 8.49 -8.69 -12.49
N GLY A 60 7.76 -9.77 -12.20
CA GLY A 60 7.99 -11.09 -12.77
C GLY A 60 6.84 -12.06 -12.45
N ARG A 61 6.99 -13.34 -12.82
CA ARG A 61 5.93 -14.36 -12.74
C ARG A 61 5.23 -14.45 -11.37
N ASN A 62 6.00 -14.40 -10.29
CA ASN A 62 5.49 -14.46 -8.91
C ASN A 62 5.91 -13.22 -8.08
N SER A 63 6.38 -12.17 -8.75
CA SER A 63 7.00 -11.01 -8.12
C SER A 63 6.18 -9.77 -8.42
N CYS A 64 5.66 -9.15 -7.38
CA CYS A 64 4.99 -7.86 -7.44
C CYS A 64 5.79 -6.84 -6.63
N ALA A 65 5.67 -5.58 -7.01
CA ALA A 65 6.23 -4.44 -6.31
C ALA A 65 5.25 -3.27 -6.34
N TRP A 66 5.48 -2.31 -5.46
CA TRP A 66 4.75 -1.05 -5.38
C TRP A 66 5.74 0.10 -5.45
N LEU A 67 5.30 1.27 -5.91
CA LEU A 67 6.11 2.48 -5.74
C LEU A 67 6.08 2.92 -4.28
N LEU A 68 7.22 3.35 -3.75
CA LEU A 68 7.29 3.90 -2.41
C LEU A 68 6.41 5.13 -2.29
N SER A 69 6.44 6.01 -3.31
CA SER A 69 5.62 7.22 -3.35
C SER A 69 4.12 6.94 -3.20
N ASP A 70 3.62 5.92 -3.92
CA ASP A 70 2.22 5.53 -3.88
C ASP A 70 1.83 4.95 -2.50
N LEU A 71 2.71 4.14 -1.87
CA LEU A 71 2.47 3.61 -0.53
C LEU A 71 2.46 4.71 0.54
N LEU A 72 3.41 5.65 0.49
CA LEU A 72 3.48 6.75 1.43
C LEU A 72 2.27 7.67 1.30
N CYS A 73 1.86 7.98 0.08
CA CYS A 73 0.66 8.78 -0.17
C CYS A 73 -0.60 8.05 0.36
N TRP A 74 -0.68 6.73 0.21
CA TRP A 74 -1.76 5.93 0.80
C TRP A 74 -1.77 5.97 2.33
N VAL A 75 -0.60 5.86 2.98
CA VAL A 75 -0.47 5.93 4.45
C VAL A 75 -0.92 7.28 5.01
N ARG A 76 -0.79 8.37 4.24
CA ARG A 76 -1.29 9.70 4.64
C ARG A 76 -2.81 9.81 4.63
N ASN A 77 -3.48 9.04 3.77
CA ASN A 77 -4.94 8.98 3.71
C ASN A 77 -5.40 7.53 3.82
N PRO A 78 -5.20 6.88 4.97
CA PRO A 78 -5.61 5.51 5.13
C PRO A 78 -7.14 5.48 5.01
N PRO A 79 -7.71 4.57 4.20
CA PRO A 79 -9.14 4.37 4.18
C PRO A 79 -9.62 4.15 5.62
N ALA A 80 -10.71 4.81 6.04
CA ALA A 80 -11.36 4.45 7.29
C ALA A 80 -11.73 2.95 7.21
N VAL A 81 -10.98 2.11 7.94
CA VAL A 81 -11.23 0.67 8.05
C VAL A 81 -12.08 0.51 9.31
N ASN A 82 -13.39 0.41 9.10
CA ASN A 82 -14.42 0.25 10.11
C ASN A 82 -14.52 -1.19 10.66
N ASN A 83 -13.77 -2.15 10.12
CA ASN A 83 -13.79 -3.54 10.57
C ASN A 83 -12.38 -4.12 10.71
N VAL A 84 -11.69 -3.74 11.79
CA VAL A 84 -10.51 -4.46 12.27
C VAL A 84 -10.96 -5.80 12.89
N ASN A 85 -11.10 -6.83 12.06
CA ASN A 85 -11.05 -8.21 12.56
C ASN A 85 -9.59 -8.47 12.95
N THR A 86 -9.27 -8.32 14.23
CA THR A 86 -8.01 -8.74 14.83
C THR A 86 -8.02 -10.27 14.93
N PRO A 87 -7.40 -11.05 14.02
CA PRO A 87 -7.43 -12.49 14.10
C PRO A 87 -6.20 -12.93 14.90
N CYS A 88 -6.17 -12.58 16.19
CA CYS A 88 -5.22 -13.13 17.14
C CYS A 88 -5.94 -13.49 18.44
N GLY A 89 -7.09 -14.16 18.32
CA GLY A 89 -7.46 -15.19 19.28
C GLY A 89 -6.67 -16.45 18.91
N ARG A 90 -5.48 -16.64 19.50
CA ARG A 90 -4.94 -17.99 19.63
C ARG A 90 -6.04 -18.80 20.32
N LYS A 91 -6.61 -19.82 19.65
CA LYS A 91 -7.42 -20.81 20.37
C LYS A 91 -6.47 -21.43 21.40
N LEU A 92 -6.65 -21.11 22.67
CA LEU A 92 -6.06 -21.89 23.76
C LEU A 92 -6.76 -23.25 23.67
N ALA A 93 -6.01 -24.25 23.22
CA ALA A 93 -6.40 -25.65 23.29
C ALA A 93 -6.25 -26.14 24.73
#